data_AF-G9KVW6-F1
#
_entry.id   AF-G9KVW6-F1
#
_cell.length_a   1.000
_cell.length_b   1.000
_cell.length_c   1.000
_cell.angle_alpha   90.00
_cell.angle_beta   90.00
_cell.angle_gamma   90.00
#
_symmetry.space_group_name_H-M   'P 1'
#
loop_
_entity.id
_entity.type
_entity.pdbx_description
1 polymer ?
#
loop_
_entity_poly.entity_id
_entity_poly.type
_entity_poly.pdbx_seq_one_letter_code
_entity_poly.pdbx_strand_id
1 'polypeptide(L)'
;FDLRIYILVTSCDPLKIFLYHDGLVRMGTEKYIPPNESNLTQLYMHLTNYSVNKHNERFERDETENKGSKRSIKWFTEFLQANQHDVAKFWSDISELVVKTLIVAEPHVLHAYRMCRPGQPPGSESVCFEVLGFDILLDRKLKPWLL
;
A
#
# COMPACT_ATOMS: atom_id res chain seq x y z
N PHE A 1 -0.58 9.18 -8.41
CA PHE A 1 0.14 7.92 -8.12
C PHE A 1 -0.51 7.30 -6.91
N ASP A 2 -0.37 6.00 -6.72
CA ASP A 2 -0.70 5.33 -5.46
C ASP A 2 0.54 4.60 -4.93
N LEU A 3 0.42 4.08 -3.72
CA LEU A 3 1.45 3.32 -3.03
C LEU A 3 0.95 1.90 -2.80
N ARG A 4 1.77 0.92 -3.18
CA ARG A 4 1.66 -0.48 -2.77
C ARG A 4 2.63 -0.71 -1.63
N ILE A 5 2.08 -0.91 -0.45
CA ILE A 5 2.84 -1.19 0.78
C ILE A 5 2.66 -2.65 1.17
N TYR A 6 3.75 -3.32 1.53
CA TYR A 6 3.73 -4.74 1.91
C TYR A 6 3.71 -4.89 3.42
N ILE A 7 2.69 -5.58 3.92
CA ILE A 7 2.49 -5.87 5.34
C ILE A 7 2.59 -7.38 5.54
N LEU A 8 3.41 -7.82 6.49
CA LEU A 8 3.46 -9.21 6.91
C LEU A 8 2.70 -9.36 8.24
N VAL A 9 1.67 -10.20 8.24
CA VAL A 9 0.99 -10.63 9.46
C VAL A 9 1.49 -12.04 9.77
N THR A 10 2.18 -12.22 10.90
CA THR A 10 2.74 -13.54 11.28
C THR A 10 1.88 -14.29 12.28
N SER A 11 0.95 -13.59 12.93
CA SER A 11 0.06 -14.16 13.94
C SER A 11 -1.15 -13.27 14.13
N CYS A 12 -2.31 -13.88 14.42
CA CYS A 12 -3.51 -13.22 14.90
C CYS A 12 -3.83 -13.55 16.37
N ASP A 13 -3.01 -14.36 17.05
CA ASP A 13 -3.21 -14.69 18.47
C ASP A 13 -1.87 -14.93 19.20
N PRO A 14 -1.19 -13.88 19.68
CA PRO A 14 -1.55 -12.46 19.58
C PRO A 14 -1.25 -11.88 18.19
N LEU A 15 -1.93 -10.78 17.83
CA LEU A 15 -1.70 -10.05 16.58
C LEU A 15 -0.26 -9.53 16.47
N LYS A 16 0.45 -9.95 15.40
CA LYS A 16 1.81 -9.50 15.08
C LYS A 16 1.87 -9.01 13.64
N ILE A 17 2.17 -7.73 13.48
CA ILE A 17 2.14 -7.00 12.21
C ILE A 17 3.53 -6.42 11.94
N PHE A 18 4.04 -6.61 10.73
CA PHE A 18 5.31 -6.06 10.27
C PHE A 18 5.08 -5.25 9.00
N LEU A 19 5.53 -4.00 9.01
CA LEU A 19 5.50 -3.11 7.86
C LEU A 19 6.85 -3.20 7.14
N TYR A 20 6.83 -3.51 5.84
CA TYR A 20 8.05 -3.44 5.04
C TYR A 20 8.35 -1.98 4.69
N HIS A 21 9.57 -1.52 5.01
CA HIS A 21 10.02 -0.14 4.75
C HIS A 21 10.43 0.10 3.28
N ASP A 22 9.78 -0.59 2.36
CA ASP A 22 9.84 -0.32 0.93
C ASP A 22 8.56 -0.85 0.27
N GLY A 23 8.39 -0.60 -1.02
CA GLY A 23 7.22 -1.01 -1.77
C GLY A 23 7.25 -0.43 -3.17
N LEU A 24 6.07 -0.25 -3.76
CA LEU A 24 5.96 0.26 -5.12
C LEU A 24 5.15 1.54 -5.14
N VAL A 25 5.68 2.55 -5.82
CA VAL A 25 4.92 3.73 -6.26
C VAL A 25 4.47 3.47 -7.69
N ARG A 26 3.15 3.48 -7.92
CA ARG A 26 2.58 3.31 -9.26
C ARG A 26 2.07 4.67 -9.75
N MET A 27 2.74 5.21 -10.75
CA MET A 27 2.38 6.50 -11.34
C MET A 27 1.38 6.32 -12.48
N GLY A 28 0.51 7.31 -12.67
CA GLY A 28 -0.30 7.40 -13.88
C GLY A 28 0.57 7.79 -15.06
N THR A 29 0.19 7.35 -16.26
CA THR A 29 0.94 7.64 -17.50
C THR A 29 0.57 8.99 -18.11
N GLU A 30 -0.53 9.58 -17.66
CA GLU A 30 -0.95 10.92 -18.04
C GLU A 30 -0.92 11.89 -16.86
N LYS A 31 -0.67 13.16 -17.15
CA LYS A 31 -0.67 14.22 -16.14
C LYS A 31 -2.08 14.38 -15.58
N TYR A 32 -2.17 14.36 -14.25
CA TYR A 32 -3.44 14.47 -13.55
C TYR A 32 -4.11 15.84 -13.76
N ILE A 33 -5.39 15.81 -14.11
CA ILE A 33 -6.31 16.95 -14.12
C ILE A 33 -7.51 16.59 -13.23
N PRO A 34 -8.04 17.52 -12.41
CA PRO A 34 -9.24 17.26 -11.62
C PRO A 34 -10.40 16.74 -12.48
N PRO A 35 -11.21 15.79 -11.99
CA PRO A 35 -12.31 15.23 -12.74
C PRO A 35 -13.32 16.30 -13.18
N ASN A 36 -13.75 16.21 -14.43
CA ASN A 36 -14.81 16.99 -15.05
C ASN A 36 -15.53 16.11 -16.11
N GLU A 37 -16.67 16.55 -16.61
CA GLU A 37 -17.49 15.75 -17.55
C GLU A 37 -16.73 15.28 -18.81
N SER A 38 -15.68 16.01 -19.22
CA SER A 38 -14.91 15.69 -20.43
C SER A 38 -13.73 14.73 -20.21
N ASN A 39 -13.26 14.53 -18.96
CA ASN A 39 -12.07 13.71 -18.68
C ASN A 39 -12.34 12.44 -17.86
N LEU A 40 -13.57 12.20 -17.40
CA LEU A 40 -13.94 11.01 -16.61
C LEU A 40 -13.62 9.68 -17.33
N THR A 41 -13.63 9.67 -18.66
CA THR A 41 -13.31 8.48 -19.48
C THR A 41 -11.81 8.26 -19.68
N GLN A 42 -10.95 9.22 -19.27
CA GLN A 42 -9.50 9.13 -19.38
C GLN A 42 -8.90 8.26 -18.27
N LEU A 43 -9.05 6.94 -18.41
CA LEU A 43 -8.63 5.95 -17.40
C LEU A 43 -7.14 6.05 -17.05
N TYR A 44 -6.25 6.35 -18.01
CA TYR A 44 -4.81 6.46 -17.78
C TYR A 44 -4.38 7.64 -16.90
N MET A 45 -5.27 8.61 -16.69
CA MET A 45 -5.07 9.75 -15.80
C MET A 45 -5.57 9.47 -14.38
N HIS A 46 -6.71 8.78 -14.27
CA HIS A 46 -7.42 8.60 -13.01
C HIS A 46 -7.12 7.27 -12.31
N LEU A 47 -6.69 6.25 -13.05
CA LEU A 47 -6.29 4.96 -12.51
C LEU A 47 -4.77 4.82 -12.57
N THR A 48 -4.18 4.43 -11.44
CA THR A 48 -2.74 4.19 -11.28
C THR A 48 -2.36 2.72 -11.38
N ASN A 49 -3.36 1.84 -11.58
CA ASN A 49 -3.14 0.41 -11.71
C ASN A 49 -2.20 0.10 -12.87
N TYR A 50 -1.21 -0.74 -12.61
CA TYR A 50 -0.28 -1.24 -13.63
C TYR A 50 -1.00 -1.96 -14.78
N SER A 51 -2.03 -2.76 -14.46
CA SER A 51 -2.80 -3.52 -15.45
C SER A 51 -3.44 -2.64 -16.52
N VAL A 52 -3.80 -1.40 -16.16
CA VAL A 52 -4.35 -0.40 -17.07
C VAL A 52 -3.19 0.32 -17.78
N ASN A 53 -2.27 0.92 -17.01
CA ASN A 53 -1.25 1.80 -17.56
C ASN A 53 -0.21 1.12 -18.45
N LYS A 54 0.03 -0.19 -18.30
CA LYS A 54 1.01 -0.94 -19.14
C LYS A 54 0.70 -0.93 -20.65
N HIS A 55 -0.55 -0.61 -21.00
CA HIS A 55 -1.04 -0.52 -22.37
C HIS A 55 -0.95 0.89 -22.97
N ASN A 56 -0.65 1.92 -22.17
CA ASN A 56 -0.45 3.27 -22.69
C ASN A 56 0.93 3.37 -23.37
N GLU A 57 1.00 4.01 -24.53
CA GLU A 57 2.25 4.29 -25.26
C GLU A 57 3.23 5.14 -24.44
N ARG A 58 2.71 5.94 -23.50
CA ARG A 58 3.53 6.74 -22.56
C ARG A 58 4.04 5.97 -21.36
N PHE A 59 3.78 4.66 -21.28
CA PHE A 59 4.26 3.84 -20.18
C PHE A 59 5.76 3.59 -20.32
N GLU A 60 6.54 4.29 -19.51
CA GLU A 60 7.98 4.09 -19.41
C GLU A 60 8.28 2.77 -18.68
N ARG A 61 8.65 1.74 -19.45
CA ARG A 61 9.20 0.46 -18.98
C ARG A 61 10.68 0.59 -18.69
N ASP A 62 11.04 1.51 -17.81
CA ASP A 62 12.35 1.49 -17.20
C ASP A 62 12.25 0.61 -15.95
N GLU A 63 12.96 -0.52 -15.93
CA GLU A 63 12.97 -1.45 -14.81
C GLU A 63 13.93 -1.02 -13.69
N THR A 64 14.67 0.07 -13.88
CA THR A 64 15.49 0.64 -12.80
C THR A 64 14.58 1.22 -11.71
N GLU A 65 14.86 0.88 -10.44
CA GLU A 65 14.01 1.21 -9.27
C GLU A 65 13.66 2.69 -9.11
N ASN A 66 14.42 3.58 -9.76
CA ASN A 66 14.33 5.03 -9.62
C ASN A 66 13.80 5.75 -10.88
N LYS A 67 13.45 5.02 -11.94
CA LYS A 67 12.98 5.60 -13.22
C LYS A 67 11.68 4.94 -13.69
N GLY A 68 11.08 5.51 -14.71
CA GLY A 68 9.85 5.00 -15.30
C GLY A 68 8.60 5.21 -14.44
N SER A 69 7.51 4.56 -14.86
CA SER A 69 6.16 4.69 -14.27
C SER A 69 5.94 3.86 -13.00
N LYS A 70 6.94 3.06 -12.61
CA LYS A 70 6.96 2.22 -11.40
C LYS A 70 8.26 2.48 -10.65
N ARG A 71 8.19 2.99 -9.43
CA ARG A 71 9.37 3.36 -8.63
C ARG A 71 9.32 2.72 -7.25
N SER A 72 10.45 2.64 -6.55
CA SER A 72 10.49 2.19 -5.16
C SER A 72 9.89 3.24 -4.21
N ILE A 73 9.36 2.80 -3.06
CA ILE A 73 8.96 3.74 -2.00
C ILE A 73 10.22 4.38 -1.41
N LYS A 74 11.34 3.66 -1.36
CA LYS A 74 12.63 4.25 -0.98
C LYS A 74 12.96 5.51 -1.79
N TRP A 75 12.88 5.44 -3.12
CA TRP A 75 13.03 6.60 -4.00
C TRP A 75 12.04 7.72 -3.65
N PHE A 76 10.79 7.36 -3.36
CA PHE A 76 9.77 8.35 -3.00
C PHE A 76 10.05 9.02 -1.66
N THR A 77 10.58 8.30 -0.67
CA THR A 77 10.98 8.90 0.61
C THR A 77 12.19 9.83 0.44
N GLU A 78 13.15 9.48 -0.41
CA GLU A 78 14.26 10.37 -0.78
C GLU A 78 13.74 11.63 -1.50
N PHE A 79 12.74 11.46 -2.39
CA PHE A 79 12.06 12.57 -3.05
C PHE A 79 11.33 13.48 -2.05
N LEU A 80 10.58 12.92 -1.09
CA LEU A 80 9.90 13.69 -0.04
C LEU A 80 10.91 14.47 0.80
N GLN A 81 12.01 13.82 1.21
CA GLN A 81 13.08 14.44 2.00
C GLN A 81 13.72 15.61 1.24
N ALA A 82 14.03 15.42 -0.04
CA ALA A 82 14.58 16.47 -0.90
C ALA A 82 13.62 17.66 -1.08
N ASN A 83 12.31 17.42 -1.02
CA ASN A 83 11.26 18.44 -1.09
C ASN A 83 10.80 18.93 0.31
N GLN A 84 11.59 18.68 1.36
CA GLN A 84 11.37 19.21 2.72
C GLN A 84 10.05 18.72 3.36
N HIS A 85 9.61 17.52 3.02
CA HIS A 85 8.49 16.85 3.67
C HIS A 85 8.96 15.89 4.78
N ASP A 86 8.12 15.71 5.80
CA ASP A 86 8.43 14.85 6.95
C ASP A 86 8.17 13.36 6.63
N VAL A 87 9.26 12.64 6.34
CA VAL A 87 9.24 11.21 6.04
C VAL A 87 8.91 10.36 7.27
N ALA A 88 9.30 10.81 8.48
CA ALA A 88 9.01 10.09 9.72
C ALA A 88 7.50 10.13 10.00
N LYS A 89 6.88 11.31 9.83
CA LYS A 89 5.42 11.46 9.90
C LYS A 89 4.71 10.61 8.86
N PHE A 90 5.19 10.58 7.61
CA PHE A 90 4.63 9.73 6.56
C PHE A 90 4.57 8.26 7.00
N TRP A 91 5.69 7.69 7.48
CA TRP A 91 5.70 6.30 7.94
C TRP A 91 4.85 6.06 9.20
N SER A 92 4.78 7.05 10.10
CA SER A 92 3.90 6.99 11.28
C SER A 92 2.42 6.92 10.88
N ASP A 93 1.98 7.80 9.99
CA ASP A 93 0.58 7.86 9.55
C ASP A 93 0.19 6.57 8.79
N ILE A 94 1.10 6.02 7.97
CA ILE A 94 0.92 4.73 7.29
C ILE A 94 0.81 3.58 8.30
N SER A 95 1.69 3.56 9.31
CA SER A 95 1.70 2.51 10.34
C SER A 95 0.39 2.51 11.13
N GLU A 96 -0.11 3.69 11.52
CA GLU A 96 -1.40 3.82 12.18
C GLU A 96 -2.56 3.34 11.31
N LEU A 97 -2.56 3.68 10.02
CA LEU A 97 -3.58 3.25 9.07
C LEU A 97 -3.62 1.72 8.97
N VAL A 98 -2.47 1.07 8.82
CA VAL A 98 -2.35 -0.39 8.72
C VAL A 98 -2.84 -1.06 10.01
N VAL A 99 -2.37 -0.60 11.17
CA VAL A 99 -2.75 -1.18 12.46
C VAL A 99 -4.26 -1.04 12.71
N LYS A 100 -4.83 0.14 12.49
CA LYS A 100 -6.28 0.36 12.65
C LYS A 100 -7.08 -0.53 11.69
N THR A 101 -6.62 -0.71 10.46
CA THR A 101 -7.27 -1.58 9.47
C THR A 101 -7.25 -3.05 9.91
N LEU A 102 -6.11 -3.55 10.40
CA LEU A 102 -6.00 -4.94 10.85
C LEU A 102 -6.76 -5.19 12.15
N ILE A 103 -6.85 -4.21 13.06
CA ILE A 103 -7.69 -4.31 14.27
C ILE A 103 -9.18 -4.50 13.90
N VAL A 104 -9.66 -3.88 12.81
CA VAL A 104 -11.05 -4.09 12.35
C VAL A 104 -11.26 -5.53 11.87
N ALA A 105 -10.28 -6.12 11.19
CA ALA A 105 -10.35 -7.50 10.71
C ALA A 105 -10.09 -8.55 11.80
N GLU A 106 -9.34 -8.19 12.84
CA GLU A 106 -8.86 -9.09 13.90
C GLU A 106 -9.93 -10.01 14.51
N PRO A 107 -11.10 -9.55 14.99
CA PRO A 107 -12.08 -10.44 15.60
C PRO A 107 -12.61 -11.50 14.61
N HIS A 108 -12.69 -11.16 13.33
CA HIS A 108 -13.14 -12.09 12.28
C HIS A 108 -12.06 -13.15 11.99
N VAL A 109 -10.82 -12.71 11.84
CA VAL A 109 -9.67 -13.59 11.57
C VAL A 109 -9.42 -14.51 12.76
N LEU A 110 -9.39 -13.96 13.98
CA LEU A 110 -9.16 -14.73 15.21
C LEU A 110 -10.23 -15.81 15.42
N HIS A 111 -11.51 -15.46 15.20
CA HIS A 111 -12.60 -16.43 15.30
C HIS A 111 -12.44 -17.56 14.27
N ALA A 112 -12.25 -17.22 13.00
CA ALA A 112 -12.07 -18.21 11.94
C ALA A 112 -10.84 -19.09 12.18
N TYR A 113 -9.73 -18.50 12.61
CA TYR A 113 -8.50 -19.20 12.94
C TYR A 113 -8.71 -20.25 14.04
N ARG A 114 -9.36 -19.87 15.15
CA ARG A 114 -9.65 -20.79 16.26
C ARG A 114 -10.66 -21.89 15.87
N MET A 115 -11.64 -21.59 15.02
CA MET A 115 -12.58 -22.61 14.51
C MET A 115 -11.90 -23.64 13.60
N CYS A 116 -10.92 -23.21 12.80
CA CYS A 116 -10.11 -24.11 11.98
C CYS A 116 -9.05 -24.88 12.78
N ARG A 117 -8.77 -24.46 14.03
CA ARG A 117 -7.70 -25.01 14.88
C ARG A 117 -8.17 -25.28 16.33
N PRO A 118 -9.22 -26.09 16.56
CA PRO A 118 -9.83 -26.26 17.88
C PRO A 118 -8.95 -27.00 18.91
N GLY A 119 -7.79 -27.54 18.51
CA GLY A 119 -6.86 -28.27 19.37
C GLY A 119 -5.55 -27.53 19.66
N GLN A 120 -5.41 -26.26 19.30
CA GLN A 120 -4.16 -25.54 19.53
C GLN A 120 -3.99 -25.22 21.03
N PRO A 121 -2.85 -25.59 21.65
CA PRO A 121 -2.57 -25.22 23.03
C PRO A 121 -2.49 -23.69 23.20
N PRO A 122 -2.87 -23.14 24.36
CA PRO A 122 -2.64 -21.73 24.66
C PRO A 122 -1.16 -21.36 24.49
N GLY A 123 -0.88 -20.26 23.79
CA GLY A 123 0.49 -19.78 23.56
C GLY A 123 1.28 -20.53 22.48
N SER A 124 0.65 -21.45 21.74
CA SER A 124 1.28 -22.05 20.56
C SER A 124 1.53 -21.02 19.47
N GLU A 125 2.59 -21.19 18.68
CA GLU A 125 2.87 -20.32 17.53
C GLU A 125 1.75 -20.38 16.47
N SER A 126 1.55 -19.27 15.77
CA SER A 126 0.65 -19.21 14.63
C SER A 126 1.12 -20.15 13.54
N VAL A 127 0.19 -20.87 12.93
CA VAL A 127 0.49 -21.70 11.74
C VAL A 127 0.24 -20.98 10.43
N CYS A 128 -0.34 -19.78 10.49
CA CYS A 128 -0.66 -18.95 9.34
C CYS A 128 0.22 -17.70 9.37
N PHE A 129 0.66 -17.29 8.20
CA PHE A 129 1.17 -15.96 7.94
C PHE A 129 0.61 -15.46 6.62
N GLU A 130 0.58 -14.15 6.43
CA GLU A 130 0.08 -13.56 5.20
C GLU A 130 0.87 -12.32 4.83
N VAL A 131 1.20 -12.18 3.54
CA VAL A 131 1.80 -10.97 2.97
C VAL A 131 0.69 -10.20 2.25
N LEU A 132 0.24 -9.11 2.85
CA LEU A 132 -0.81 -8.25 2.34
C LEU A 132 -0.22 -7.10 1.53
N GLY A 133 -0.84 -6.79 0.40
CA GLY A 133 -0.52 -5.62 -0.42
C GLY A 133 -1.56 -4.52 -0.19
N PHE A 134 -1.23 -3.52 0.62
CA PHE A 134 -2.09 -2.37 0.89
C PHE A 134 -1.96 -1.35 -0.25
N ASP A 135 -3.10 -0.92 -0.79
CA ASP A 135 -3.18 0.16 -1.78
C ASP A 135 -3.55 1.47 -1.06
N ILE A 136 -2.64 2.43 -1.07
CA ILE A 136 -2.77 3.69 -0.34
C ILE A 136 -2.60 4.87 -1.29
N LEU A 137 -3.53 5.82 -1.22
CA LEU A 137 -3.46 7.09 -1.93
C LEU A 137 -3.07 8.21 -0.96
N LEU A 138 -2.13 9.05 -1.37
CA LEU A 138 -1.81 10.29 -0.64
C LEU A 138 -2.56 11.47 -1.23
N ASP A 139 -3.16 12.29 -0.37
CA ASP A 139 -3.73 13.57 -0.80
C ASP A 139 -2.67 14.69 -0.86
N ARG A 140 -3.10 15.90 -1.23
CA ARG A 140 -2.23 17.08 -1.36
C ARG A 140 -1.57 17.51 -0.04
N LYS A 141 -2.07 17.04 1.10
CA LYS A 141 -1.53 17.29 2.45
C LYS A 141 -0.69 16.11 2.96
N LEU A 142 -0.37 15.15 2.10
CA LEU A 142 0.30 13.88 2.43
C LEU A 142 -0.47 13.02 3.44
N LYS A 143 -1.78 13.21 3.58
CA LYS A 143 -2.59 12.30 4.40
C LYS A 143 -2.81 10.99 3.62
N PRO A 144 -2.55 9.82 4.24
CA PRO A 144 -2.80 8.54 3.59
C PRO A 144 -4.26 8.11 3.69
N TRP A 145 -4.77 7.58 2.58
CA TRP A 145 -6.11 7.04 2.44
C TRP A 145 -6.03 5.60 1.93
N LEU A 146 -6.63 4.67 2.66
CA LEU A 146 -6.77 3.28 2.22
C LEU A 146 -7.75 3.23 1.04
N LEU A 147 -7.40 2.50 -0.02
CA LEU A 147 -8.25 2.25 -1.18
C LEU A 147 -8.96 0.89 -1.09
#